data_AF-I7A0Q8-F1
#
_entry.id   AF-I7A0Q8-F1
#
_cell.length_a   1.000
_cell.length_b   1.000
_cell.length_c   1.000
_cell.angle_alpha   90.00
_cell.angle_beta   90.00
_cell.angle_gamma   90.00
#
_symmetry.space_group_name_H-M   'P 1'
#
loop_
_entity.id
_entity.type
_entity.pdbx_description
1 polymer ?
#
loop_
_entity_poly.entity_id
_entity_poly.type
_entity_poly.pdbx_seq_one_letter_code
_entity_poly.pdbx_strand_id
1 'polypeptide(L)'
;MPLVSIICFGITIILFLSLFKKNTDVFAPARLFIIIWLLSIGLTELKFSRYQNDWTLFSWLMLLIAIASFLLGFFIVYTINVGKPISNIMTLRQFISRNSFNTDLLFKYILLLFTAYIISYIISALVIGYIPLFTKYPGVARNDWGIFGFGLFVQSFPSIIYFIYLYFIITRKERNKKLILLVVFLITFLTYAFLLQRYYIAFAIIMIMATMYYFTNMLRFRNVLLITIVGFSIMFGMTFIRLTGTIANYLYYLSDMKFSVKYAFFTEPYMYVVMNLENFSHAVNKIENFAYGLLSFDFIFAISGLKHIIAEYLRLPEFPHLITNNYNTYTMFFVYYWDYGVFGLFLFPLFIGILFTHFYYKMRKTPSLNTVAMYSIFTFVILFSFFVPVMTFLHFVFNTFLIYSITIHIEAQQKSSH
;
A
#
# COMPACT_ATOMS: atom_id res chain seq x y z
N MET A 1 -23.46 -11.16 17.89
CA MET A 1 -22.72 -10.38 16.86
C MET A 1 -23.58 -9.21 16.46
N PRO A 2 -23.03 -7.99 16.35
CA PRO A 2 -23.83 -6.85 15.94
C PRO A 2 -24.30 -7.00 14.50
N LEU A 3 -25.51 -6.52 14.23
CA LEU A 3 -26.18 -6.62 12.93
C LEU A 3 -25.32 -6.07 11.78
N VAL A 4 -24.58 -4.98 12.03
CA VAL A 4 -23.67 -4.35 11.07
C VAL A 4 -22.59 -5.32 10.60
N SER A 5 -22.00 -6.07 11.54
CA SER A 5 -20.95 -7.06 11.23
C SER A 5 -21.48 -8.17 10.31
N ILE A 6 -22.68 -8.68 10.59
CA ILE A 6 -23.33 -9.73 9.80
C ILE A 6 -23.63 -9.24 8.37
N ILE A 7 -24.18 -8.02 8.23
CA ILE A 7 -24.47 -7.43 6.92
C ILE A 7 -23.18 -7.24 6.13
N CYS A 8 -22.13 -6.68 6.76
CA CYS A 8 -20.85 -6.44 6.11
C CYS A 8 -20.21 -7.74 5.60
N PHE A 9 -20.17 -8.79 6.43
CA PHE A 9 -19.63 -10.09 6.00
C PHE A 9 -20.49 -10.74 4.93
N GLY A 10 -21.82 -10.66 5.03
CA GLY A 10 -22.74 -11.19 4.01
C GLY A 10 -22.48 -10.58 2.63
N ILE A 11 -22.42 -9.25 2.55
CA ILE A 11 -22.12 -8.54 1.29
C ILE A 11 -20.69 -8.86 0.82
N THR A 12 -19.72 -8.90 1.73
CA THR A 12 -18.32 -9.26 1.39
C THR A 12 -18.24 -10.65 0.76
N ILE A 13 -18.92 -11.64 1.32
CA ILE A 13 -18.98 -13.00 0.78
C ILE A 13 -19.64 -13.01 -0.60
N ILE A 14 -20.75 -12.29 -0.79
CA ILE A 14 -21.43 -12.19 -2.09
C ILE A 14 -20.48 -11.58 -3.15
N LEU A 15 -19.79 -10.50 -2.81
CA LEU A 15 -18.83 -9.85 -3.71
C LEU A 15 -17.63 -10.74 -3.98
N PHE A 16 -17.14 -11.47 -2.99
CA PHE A 16 -16.06 -12.43 -3.15
C PHE A 16 -16.48 -13.59 -4.06
N LEU A 17 -17.68 -14.15 -3.89
CA LEU A 17 -18.24 -15.18 -4.76
C LEU A 17 -18.41 -14.67 -6.20
N SER A 18 -18.73 -13.38 -6.38
CA SER A 18 -18.82 -12.76 -7.70
C SER A 18 -17.50 -12.78 -8.48
N LEU A 19 -16.35 -12.87 -7.79
CA LEU A 19 -15.03 -12.96 -8.43
C LEU A 19 -14.82 -14.27 -9.21
N PHE A 20 -15.54 -15.34 -8.84
CA PHE A 20 -15.46 -16.62 -9.53
C PHE A 20 -16.29 -16.66 -10.83
N LYS A 21 -17.12 -15.63 -11.10
CA LYS A 21 -17.85 -15.54 -12.37
C LYS A 21 -16.88 -15.32 -13.53
N LYS A 22 -17.12 -16.02 -14.65
CA LYS A 22 -16.31 -15.94 -15.87
C LYS A 22 -16.18 -14.48 -16.35
N ASN A 23 -14.98 -14.10 -16.79
CA ASN A 23 -14.62 -12.76 -17.28
C ASN A 23 -14.67 -11.62 -16.23
N THR A 24 -14.73 -11.96 -14.94
CA THR A 24 -14.67 -10.96 -13.88
C THR A 24 -13.22 -10.53 -13.62
N ASP A 25 -12.99 -9.22 -13.63
CA ASP A 25 -11.71 -8.66 -13.23
C ASP A 25 -11.59 -8.64 -11.71
N VAL A 26 -10.56 -9.29 -11.18
CA VAL A 26 -10.31 -9.42 -9.73
C VAL A 26 -9.90 -8.09 -9.13
N PHE A 27 -9.10 -7.31 -9.85
CA PHE A 27 -8.58 -6.04 -9.39
C PHE A 27 -9.44 -4.87 -9.89
N ALA A 28 -10.73 -5.08 -10.17
CA ALA A 28 -11.64 -3.97 -10.48
C ALA A 28 -11.75 -3.00 -9.27
N PRO A 29 -11.60 -1.68 -9.47
CA PRO A 29 -11.32 -0.74 -8.38
C PRO A 29 -12.47 -0.64 -7.36
N ALA A 30 -13.70 -0.45 -7.83
CA ALA A 30 -14.89 -0.37 -6.97
C ALA A 30 -15.12 -1.63 -6.14
N ARG A 31 -15.06 -2.81 -6.78
CA ARG A 31 -15.28 -4.07 -6.08
C ARG A 31 -14.22 -4.31 -5.01
N LEU A 32 -12.95 -4.08 -5.36
CA LEU A 32 -11.83 -4.27 -4.45
C LEU A 32 -11.95 -3.37 -3.22
N PHE A 33 -12.26 -2.09 -3.44
CA PHE A 33 -12.46 -1.12 -2.37
C PHE A 33 -13.62 -1.50 -1.44
N ILE A 34 -14.77 -1.88 -2.00
CA ILE A 34 -15.95 -2.28 -1.21
C ILE A 34 -15.65 -3.53 -0.37
N ILE A 35 -14.99 -4.55 -0.95
CA ILE A 35 -14.60 -5.76 -0.22
C ILE A 35 -13.72 -5.40 0.98
N ILE A 36 -12.71 -4.56 0.79
CA ILE A 36 -11.77 -4.18 1.85
C ILE A 36 -12.49 -3.41 2.95
N TRP A 37 -13.29 -2.39 2.61
CA TRP A 37 -13.97 -1.58 3.61
C TRP A 37 -15.07 -2.31 4.36
N LEU A 38 -15.87 -3.16 3.68
CA LEU A 38 -16.86 -3.98 4.36
C LEU A 38 -16.21 -5.02 5.27
N LEU A 39 -15.09 -5.63 4.85
CA LEU A 39 -14.35 -6.54 5.71
C LEU A 39 -13.79 -5.81 6.95
N SER A 40 -13.17 -4.63 6.76
CA SER A 40 -12.61 -3.83 7.85
C SER A 40 -13.68 -3.35 8.84
N ILE A 41 -14.82 -2.84 8.34
CA ILE A 41 -15.95 -2.43 9.19
C ILE A 41 -16.54 -3.67 9.89
N GLY A 42 -16.75 -4.77 9.16
CA GLY A 42 -17.30 -6.01 9.71
C GLY A 42 -16.44 -6.60 10.83
N LEU A 43 -15.11 -6.58 10.68
CA LEU A 43 -14.15 -6.97 11.70
C LEU A 43 -14.16 -6.00 12.89
N THR A 44 -14.19 -4.69 12.63
CA THR A 44 -14.19 -3.67 13.69
C THR A 44 -15.42 -3.79 14.57
N GLU A 45 -16.59 -4.04 13.97
CA GLU A 45 -17.83 -4.22 14.70
C GLU A 45 -17.90 -5.53 15.49
N LEU A 46 -16.97 -6.48 15.34
CA LEU A 46 -16.93 -7.65 16.25
C LEU A 46 -16.56 -7.27 17.69
N LYS A 47 -15.88 -6.13 17.88
CA LYS A 47 -15.49 -5.57 19.19
C LYS A 47 -14.78 -6.59 20.10
N PHE A 48 -13.89 -7.41 19.54
CA PHE A 48 -13.16 -8.45 20.29
C PHE A 48 -12.08 -7.92 21.23
N SER A 49 -11.69 -6.65 21.16
CA SER A 49 -10.82 -6.00 22.16
C SER A 49 -11.63 -5.03 23.02
N ARG A 50 -11.19 -4.80 24.27
CA ARG A 50 -11.75 -3.77 25.17
C ARG A 50 -11.38 -2.35 24.72
N TYR A 51 -10.40 -2.17 23.85
CA TYR A 51 -10.10 -0.87 23.24
C TYR A 51 -11.15 -0.43 22.20
N GLN A 52 -12.04 -1.33 21.80
CA GLN A 52 -13.05 -1.05 20.80
C GLN A 52 -14.35 -0.59 21.46
N ASN A 53 -14.78 0.62 21.11
CA ASN A 53 -15.92 1.29 21.73
C ASN A 53 -17.09 1.41 20.73
N ASP A 54 -18.28 1.69 21.26
CA ASP A 54 -19.41 2.06 20.43
C ASP A 54 -19.17 3.44 19.80
N TRP A 55 -19.39 3.52 18.49
CA TRP A 55 -19.13 4.74 17.74
C TRP A 55 -20.30 5.69 17.83
N THR A 56 -20.00 6.98 17.94
CA THR A 56 -21.00 8.04 17.85
C THR A 56 -21.58 8.11 16.45
N LEU A 57 -22.80 8.65 16.32
CA LEU A 57 -23.39 8.92 15.01
C LEU A 57 -22.48 9.81 14.16
N PHE A 58 -21.79 10.77 14.79
CA PHE A 58 -20.85 11.65 14.11
C PHE A 58 -19.69 10.87 13.47
N SER A 59 -19.04 9.96 14.20
CA SER A 59 -17.96 9.13 13.63
C SER A 59 -18.42 8.26 12.47
N TRP A 60 -19.61 7.67 12.59
CA TRP A 60 -20.22 6.91 11.51
C TRP A 60 -20.41 7.78 10.26
N LEU A 61 -20.98 8.97 10.42
CA LEU A 61 -21.19 9.91 9.32
C LEU A 61 -19.85 10.30 8.67
N MET A 62 -18.81 10.62 9.45
CA MET A 62 -17.50 10.96 8.91
C MET A 62 -16.92 9.83 8.06
N LEU A 63 -16.96 8.59 8.57
CA LEU A 63 -16.45 7.44 7.82
C LEU A 63 -17.26 7.20 6.54
N LEU A 64 -18.59 7.25 6.63
CA LEU A 64 -19.49 7.01 5.51
C LEU A 64 -19.36 8.08 4.43
N ILE A 65 -19.18 9.36 4.79
CA ILE A 65 -18.90 10.44 3.83
C ILE A 65 -17.64 10.13 3.04
N ALA A 66 -16.56 9.69 3.71
CA ALA A 66 -15.31 9.37 3.05
C ALA A 66 -15.45 8.21 2.05
N ILE A 67 -16.08 7.11 2.51
CA ILE A 67 -16.33 5.91 1.68
C ILE A 67 -17.25 6.25 0.50
N ALA A 68 -18.36 6.97 0.75
CA ALA A 68 -19.31 7.35 -0.28
C ALA A 68 -18.69 8.28 -1.33
N SER A 69 -17.84 9.22 -0.91
CA SER A 69 -17.14 10.13 -1.81
C SER A 69 -16.15 9.41 -2.72
N PHE A 70 -15.42 8.44 -2.17
CA PHE A 70 -14.52 7.58 -2.96
C PHE A 70 -15.30 6.75 -4.00
N LEU A 71 -16.42 6.15 -3.60
CA LEU A 71 -17.31 5.39 -4.48
C LEU A 71 -17.98 6.29 -5.54
N LEU A 72 -18.32 7.53 -5.19
CA LEU A 72 -18.85 8.51 -6.12
C LEU A 72 -17.81 8.81 -7.21
N GLY A 73 -16.53 8.94 -6.85
CA GLY A 73 -15.45 9.13 -7.83
C GLY A 73 -15.34 7.96 -8.81
N PHE A 74 -15.51 6.72 -8.32
CA PHE A 74 -15.60 5.54 -9.16
C PHE A 74 -16.80 5.59 -10.10
N PHE A 75 -17.96 5.96 -9.57
CA PHE A 75 -19.20 6.04 -10.32
C PHE A 75 -19.16 7.10 -11.44
N ILE A 76 -18.60 8.29 -11.16
CA ILE A 76 -18.43 9.35 -12.17
C ILE A 76 -17.62 8.84 -13.36
N VAL A 77 -16.47 8.19 -13.11
CA VAL A 77 -15.66 7.67 -14.23
C VAL A 77 -16.33 6.48 -14.89
N TYR A 78 -17.00 5.61 -14.14
CA TYR A 78 -17.77 4.50 -14.70
C TYR A 78 -18.81 5.01 -15.71
N THR A 79 -19.65 5.97 -15.33
CA THR A 79 -20.72 6.52 -16.19
C THR A 79 -20.18 7.12 -17.49
N ILE A 80 -19.06 7.85 -17.42
CA ILE A 80 -18.36 8.40 -18.61
C ILE A 80 -17.87 7.29 -19.56
N ASN A 81 -17.63 6.08 -19.03
CA ASN A 81 -17.09 4.95 -19.78
C ASN A 81 -18.12 3.86 -20.11
N VAL A 82 -19.39 4.02 -19.72
CA VAL A 82 -20.48 3.11 -20.11
C VAL A 82 -20.60 3.08 -21.63
N GLY A 83 -20.78 1.88 -22.20
CA GLY A 83 -20.93 1.66 -23.64
C GLY A 83 -19.64 1.80 -24.47
N LYS A 84 -18.53 2.26 -23.88
CA LYS A 84 -17.25 2.35 -24.60
C LYS A 84 -16.55 0.98 -24.60
N PRO A 85 -15.93 0.57 -25.73
CA PRO A 85 -15.23 -0.72 -25.79
C PRO A 85 -14.08 -0.73 -24.80
N ILE A 86 -13.99 -1.79 -24.00
CA ILE A 86 -12.88 -2.07 -23.10
C ILE A 86 -12.19 -3.35 -23.54
N SER A 87 -10.87 -3.35 -23.55
CA SER A 87 -10.10 -4.52 -23.91
C SER A 87 -10.15 -5.57 -22.79
N ASN A 88 -10.09 -6.84 -23.18
CA ASN A 88 -10.15 -7.97 -22.24
C ASN A 88 -8.78 -8.19 -21.59
N ILE A 89 -8.73 -8.91 -20.47
CA ILE A 89 -7.44 -9.22 -19.83
C ILE A 89 -6.52 -10.02 -20.78
N MET A 90 -7.09 -10.88 -21.63
CA MET A 90 -6.31 -11.61 -22.64
C MET A 90 -5.59 -10.68 -23.63
N THR A 91 -6.21 -9.57 -24.04
CA THR A 91 -5.57 -8.59 -24.92
C THR A 91 -4.47 -7.81 -24.20
N LEU A 92 -4.63 -7.53 -22.89
CA LEU A 92 -3.55 -6.96 -22.06
C LEU A 92 -2.37 -7.92 -21.94
N ARG A 93 -2.59 -9.23 -21.85
CA ARG A 93 -1.50 -10.22 -21.81
C ARG A 93 -0.75 -10.32 -23.14
N GLN A 94 -1.46 -10.15 -24.26
CA GLN A 94 -0.84 -10.13 -25.58
C GLN A 94 -0.01 -8.87 -25.82
N PHE A 95 -0.37 -7.74 -25.20
CA PHE A 95 0.36 -6.46 -25.32
C PHE A 95 1.86 -6.62 -25.05
N ILE A 96 2.24 -7.23 -23.92
CA ILE A 96 3.65 -7.37 -23.54
C ILE A 96 4.44 -8.29 -24.48
N SER A 97 3.76 -9.22 -25.15
CA SER A 97 4.39 -10.14 -26.10
C SER A 97 4.52 -9.56 -27.50
N ARG A 98 3.65 -8.61 -27.85
CA ARG A 98 3.58 -7.99 -29.18
C ARG A 98 4.46 -6.75 -29.28
N ASN A 99 4.60 -6.02 -28.19
CA ASN A 99 5.40 -4.81 -28.16
C ASN A 99 6.82 -5.11 -27.68
N SER A 100 7.77 -4.46 -28.33
CA SER A 100 9.15 -4.38 -27.87
C SER A 100 9.32 -3.19 -26.95
N PHE A 101 10.24 -3.31 -26.00
CA PHE A 101 10.58 -2.28 -25.03
C PHE A 101 12.11 -2.12 -24.98
N ASN A 102 12.58 -0.92 -24.63
CA ASN A 102 14.02 -0.67 -24.48
C ASN A 102 14.57 -1.32 -23.19
N THR A 103 15.01 -2.57 -23.30
CA THR A 103 15.51 -3.38 -22.19
C THR A 103 16.87 -2.89 -21.67
N ASP A 104 17.71 -2.33 -22.53
CA ASP A 104 19.02 -1.81 -22.13
C ASP A 104 18.90 -0.55 -21.27
N LEU A 105 17.95 0.32 -21.60
CA LEU A 105 17.63 1.49 -20.82
C LEU A 105 17.04 1.11 -19.45
N LEU A 106 16.12 0.14 -19.42
CA LEU A 106 15.59 -0.41 -18.16
C LEU A 106 16.72 -0.99 -17.29
N PHE A 107 17.63 -1.75 -17.88
CA PHE A 107 18.79 -2.30 -17.16
C PHE A 107 19.67 -1.20 -16.56
N LYS A 108 19.97 -0.14 -17.33
CA LYS A 108 20.73 1.02 -16.84
C LYS A 108 20.03 1.72 -15.67
N TYR A 109 18.71 1.94 -15.74
CA TYR A 109 17.96 2.53 -14.64
C TYR A 109 17.98 1.68 -13.38
N ILE A 110 17.84 0.36 -13.51
CA ILE A 110 17.92 -0.55 -12.35
C ILE A 110 19.29 -0.43 -11.68
N LEU A 111 20.38 -0.44 -12.45
CA LEU A 111 21.72 -0.30 -11.90
C LEU A 111 21.93 1.07 -11.23
N LEU A 112 21.49 2.16 -11.86
CA LEU A 112 21.61 3.50 -11.28
C LEU A 112 20.85 3.61 -9.96
N LEU A 113 19.61 3.11 -9.91
CA LEU A 113 18.82 3.09 -8.68
C LEU A 113 19.46 2.20 -7.61
N PHE A 114 19.98 1.03 -7.98
CA PHE A 114 20.68 0.15 -7.05
C PHE A 114 21.94 0.79 -6.48
N THR A 115 22.74 1.48 -7.32
CA THR A 115 23.93 2.19 -6.86
C THR A 115 23.55 3.31 -5.89
N ALA A 116 22.53 4.11 -6.20
CA ALA A 116 22.04 5.14 -5.28
C ALA A 116 21.52 4.54 -3.96
N TYR A 117 20.78 3.42 -4.03
CA TYR A 117 20.28 2.67 -2.88
C TYR A 117 21.42 2.17 -1.98
N ILE A 118 22.42 1.47 -2.52
CA ILE A 118 23.47 0.85 -1.71
C ILE A 118 24.40 1.90 -1.10
N ILE A 119 24.73 2.97 -1.83
CA ILE A 119 25.49 4.10 -1.29
C ILE A 119 24.72 4.73 -0.14
N SER A 120 23.42 4.99 -0.33
CA SER A 120 22.58 5.59 0.71
C SER A 120 22.42 4.69 1.94
N TYR A 121 22.32 3.37 1.73
CA TYR A 121 22.27 2.39 2.80
C TYR A 121 23.57 2.38 3.62
N ILE A 122 24.73 2.34 2.95
CA ILE A 122 26.04 2.35 3.61
C ILE A 122 26.24 3.66 4.39
N ILE A 123 25.99 4.81 3.76
CA ILE A 123 26.10 6.12 4.44
C ILE A 123 25.17 6.17 5.66
N SER A 124 23.93 5.73 5.52
CA SER A 124 22.97 5.71 6.64
C SER A 124 23.46 4.81 7.76
N ALA A 125 23.96 3.61 7.45
CA ALA A 125 24.48 2.68 8.44
C ALA A 125 25.74 3.22 9.15
N LEU A 126 26.64 3.91 8.43
CA LEU A 126 27.85 4.50 9.01
C LEU A 126 27.54 5.68 9.93
N VAL A 127 26.61 6.55 9.54
CA VAL A 127 26.25 7.74 10.32
C VAL A 127 25.40 7.37 11.54
N ILE A 128 24.43 6.47 11.38
CA ILE A 128 23.58 6.00 12.49
C ILE A 128 24.36 5.05 13.41
N GLY A 129 25.38 4.36 12.88
CA GLY A 129 26.26 3.48 13.63
C GLY A 129 25.71 2.07 13.88
N TYR A 130 24.51 1.75 13.37
CA TYR A 130 23.92 0.42 13.51
C TYR A 130 22.96 0.07 12.36
N ILE A 131 22.66 -1.23 12.26
CA ILE A 131 21.60 -1.78 11.41
C ILE A 131 20.54 -2.38 12.35
N PRO A 132 19.24 -2.04 12.21
CA PRO A 132 18.21 -2.36 13.21
C PRO A 132 18.17 -3.83 13.65
N LEU A 133 18.27 -4.77 12.70
CA LEU A 133 18.24 -6.21 12.98
C LEU A 133 19.31 -6.68 13.98
N PHE A 134 20.49 -6.06 13.97
CA PHE A 134 21.63 -6.49 14.78
C PHE A 134 21.74 -5.76 16.13
N THR A 135 20.69 -5.01 16.51
CA THR A 135 20.65 -4.28 17.79
C THR A 135 19.98 -5.11 18.89
N LYS A 136 20.19 -4.72 20.16
CA LYS A 136 19.55 -5.36 21.32
C LYS A 136 18.03 -5.18 21.33
N TYR A 137 17.53 -4.07 20.78
CA TYR A 137 16.10 -3.76 20.69
C TYR A 137 15.68 -3.39 19.25
N PRO A 138 15.62 -4.36 18.32
CA PRO A 138 15.39 -4.09 16.90
C PRO A 138 14.07 -3.37 16.59
N GLY A 139 13.06 -3.54 17.45
CA GLY A 139 11.76 -2.89 17.29
C GLY A 139 11.80 -1.38 17.48
N VAL A 140 12.63 -0.90 18.40
CA VAL A 140 12.82 0.53 18.67
C VAL A 140 13.78 1.11 17.65
N ALA A 141 14.93 0.44 17.47
CA ALA A 141 15.98 0.86 16.55
C ALA A 141 15.52 1.08 15.10
N ARG A 142 14.47 0.37 14.65
CA ARG A 142 13.94 0.58 13.29
C ARG A 142 13.25 1.94 13.12
N ASN A 143 12.62 2.46 14.17
CA ASN A 143 11.80 3.67 14.08
C ASN A 143 12.69 4.90 13.95
N ASP A 144 13.89 4.85 14.54
CA ASP A 144 14.88 5.93 14.52
C ASP A 144 15.84 5.80 13.32
N TRP A 145 15.64 4.78 12.46
CA TRP A 145 16.55 4.50 11.35
C TRP A 145 16.13 5.27 10.09
N GLY A 146 16.89 6.32 9.78
CA GLY A 146 16.77 7.04 8.52
C GLY A 146 17.44 8.40 8.59
N ILE A 147 18.07 8.79 7.48
CA ILE A 147 18.64 10.13 7.32
C ILE A 147 17.87 10.84 6.21
N PHE A 148 17.49 12.09 6.43
CA PHE A 148 16.82 12.88 5.40
C PHE A 148 17.66 12.91 4.11
N GLY A 149 17.00 12.81 2.95
CA GLY A 149 17.68 12.63 1.66
C GLY A 149 18.08 11.18 1.38
N PHE A 150 19.06 10.63 2.09
CA PHE A 150 19.54 9.24 1.85
C PHE A 150 18.45 8.18 2.09
N GLY A 151 17.59 8.40 3.09
CA GLY A 151 16.44 7.56 3.36
C GLY A 151 15.46 7.45 2.18
N LEU A 152 15.41 8.46 1.29
CA LEU A 152 14.58 8.38 0.07
C LEU A 152 15.05 7.28 -0.86
N PHE A 153 16.36 7.20 -1.09
CA PHE A 153 16.94 6.17 -1.95
C PHE A 153 16.91 4.79 -1.29
N VAL A 154 17.11 4.69 0.02
CA VAL A 154 16.92 3.39 0.71
C VAL A 154 15.47 2.91 0.57
N GLN A 155 14.49 3.81 0.66
CA GLN A 155 13.08 3.46 0.46
C GLN A 155 12.69 3.31 -1.03
N SER A 156 13.63 3.39 -1.98
CA SER A 156 13.38 3.05 -3.40
C SER A 156 13.32 1.54 -3.69
N PHE A 157 13.53 0.72 -2.65
CA PHE A 157 13.38 -0.74 -2.65
C PHE A 157 12.25 -1.28 -3.54
N PRO A 158 10.97 -0.88 -3.38
CA PRO A 158 9.89 -1.48 -4.15
C PRO A 158 10.00 -1.17 -5.65
N SER A 159 10.53 0.00 -6.03
CA SER A 159 10.79 0.35 -7.42
C SER A 159 11.86 -0.55 -8.03
N ILE A 160 12.99 -0.75 -7.33
CA ILE A 160 14.08 -1.62 -7.80
C ILE A 160 13.56 -3.04 -8.03
N ILE A 161 12.88 -3.61 -7.05
CA ILE A 161 12.33 -4.96 -7.12
C ILE A 161 11.29 -5.10 -8.25
N TYR A 162 10.42 -4.09 -8.40
CA TYR A 162 9.43 -4.05 -9.47
C TYR A 162 10.07 -3.97 -10.87
N PHE A 163 11.09 -3.13 -11.06
CA PHE A 163 11.78 -3.01 -12.34
C PHE A 163 12.57 -4.26 -12.71
N ILE A 164 13.21 -4.92 -11.74
CA ILE A 164 13.82 -6.24 -11.96
C ILE A 164 12.74 -7.21 -12.44
N TYR A 165 11.60 -7.29 -11.75
CA TYR A 165 10.49 -8.14 -12.18
C TYR A 165 10.03 -7.82 -13.62
N LEU A 166 9.82 -6.55 -13.95
CA LEU A 166 9.47 -6.11 -15.31
C LEU A 166 10.53 -6.55 -16.34
N TYR A 167 11.81 -6.38 -16.05
CA TYR A 167 12.90 -6.80 -16.93
C TYR A 167 12.83 -8.30 -17.23
N PHE A 168 12.51 -9.13 -16.23
CA PHE A 168 12.39 -10.58 -16.39
C PHE A 168 11.21 -10.98 -17.28
N ILE A 169 10.08 -10.24 -17.24
CA ILE A 169 8.94 -10.51 -18.13
C ILE A 169 9.23 -10.08 -19.56
N ILE A 170 9.76 -8.88 -19.73
CA ILE A 170 9.97 -8.25 -21.03
C ILE A 170 11.09 -8.98 -21.79
N THR A 171 12.18 -9.31 -21.11
CA THR A 171 13.38 -9.84 -21.74
C THR A 171 13.35 -11.37 -21.77
N ARG A 172 13.43 -11.97 -22.97
CA ARG A 172 13.45 -13.44 -23.12
C ARG A 172 14.87 -14.03 -23.11
N LYS A 173 15.84 -13.44 -23.81
CA LYS A 173 17.14 -14.07 -24.14
C LYS A 173 18.38 -13.25 -23.73
N GLU A 174 18.54 -12.96 -22.43
CA GLU A 174 19.71 -12.23 -21.89
C GLU A 174 20.17 -12.82 -20.55
N ARG A 175 20.82 -13.99 -20.58
CA ARG A 175 21.17 -14.74 -19.36
C ARG A 175 22.11 -13.96 -18.44
N ASN A 176 23.12 -13.29 -18.99
CA ASN A 176 24.13 -12.58 -18.21
C ASN A 176 23.53 -11.39 -17.45
N LYS A 177 22.76 -10.53 -18.13
CA LYS A 177 22.04 -9.42 -17.48
C LYS A 177 21.05 -9.91 -16.43
N LYS A 178 20.32 -11.00 -16.70
CA LYS A 178 19.42 -11.61 -15.71
C LYS A 178 20.15 -12.13 -14.46
N LEU A 179 21.34 -12.72 -14.63
CA LEU A 179 22.16 -13.16 -13.48
C LEU A 179 22.63 -11.95 -12.66
N ILE A 180 23.09 -10.87 -13.29
CA ILE A 180 23.44 -9.62 -12.60
C ILE A 180 22.24 -9.09 -11.81
N LEU A 181 21.07 -9.01 -12.45
CA LEU A 181 19.85 -8.53 -11.78
C LEU A 181 19.38 -9.44 -10.65
N LEU A 182 19.64 -10.75 -10.72
CA LEU A 182 19.38 -11.68 -9.61
C LEU A 182 20.25 -11.34 -8.40
N VAL A 183 21.55 -11.05 -8.62
CA VAL A 183 22.46 -10.61 -7.54
C VAL A 183 21.98 -9.27 -6.95
N VAL A 184 21.63 -8.31 -7.81
CA VAL A 184 21.06 -7.02 -7.38
C VAL A 184 19.79 -7.22 -6.56
N PHE A 185 18.89 -8.10 -7.00
CA PHE A 185 17.67 -8.46 -6.26
C PHE A 185 18.00 -9.02 -4.88
N LEU A 186 18.91 -9.99 -4.78
CA LEU A 186 19.26 -10.63 -3.51
C LEU A 186 19.88 -9.63 -2.52
N ILE A 187 20.83 -8.81 -2.98
CA ILE A 187 21.46 -7.78 -2.13
C ILE A 187 20.43 -6.77 -1.66
N THR A 188 19.61 -6.25 -2.57
CA THR A 188 18.57 -5.25 -2.27
C THR A 188 17.54 -5.82 -1.28
N PHE A 189 17.10 -7.07 -1.49
CA PHE A 189 16.16 -7.74 -0.61
C PHE A 189 16.73 -8.00 0.79
N LEU A 190 17.94 -8.54 0.90
CA LEU A 190 18.57 -8.85 2.18
C LEU A 190 18.85 -7.59 3.00
N THR A 191 19.50 -6.59 2.38
CA THR A 191 19.80 -5.32 3.05
C THR A 191 18.54 -4.61 3.52
N TYR A 192 17.48 -4.60 2.70
CA TYR A 192 16.22 -3.99 3.09
C TYR A 192 15.51 -4.78 4.20
N ALA A 193 15.55 -6.11 4.16
CA ALA A 193 14.99 -6.97 5.20
C ALA A 193 15.65 -6.72 6.57
N PHE A 194 16.94 -6.37 6.61
CA PHE A 194 17.65 -6.02 7.85
C PHE A 194 17.13 -4.74 8.52
N LEU A 195 16.39 -3.89 7.78
CA LEU A 195 15.74 -2.71 8.33
C LEU A 195 14.43 -3.03 9.05
N LEU A 196 13.91 -4.26 8.92
CA LEU A 196 12.66 -4.71 9.55
C LEU A 196 11.42 -3.87 9.15
N GLN A 197 11.47 -3.22 7.99
CA GLN A 197 10.39 -2.40 7.43
C GLN A 197 9.50 -3.22 6.51
N ARG A 198 8.30 -3.59 7.00
CA ARG A 198 7.39 -4.52 6.30
C ARG A 198 6.59 -3.85 5.18
N TYR A 199 6.32 -2.56 5.33
CA TYR A 199 5.40 -1.81 4.49
C TYR A 199 5.80 -1.82 2.99
N TYR A 200 7.06 -1.50 2.68
CA TYR A 200 7.52 -1.46 1.29
C TYR A 200 7.73 -2.84 0.65
N ILE A 201 7.90 -3.89 1.46
CA ILE A 201 7.86 -5.26 0.99
C ILE A 201 6.45 -5.61 0.51
N ALA A 202 5.43 -5.27 1.31
CA ALA A 202 4.03 -5.45 0.92
C ALA A 202 3.69 -4.65 -0.35
N PHE A 203 4.19 -3.40 -0.45
CA PHE A 203 4.03 -2.58 -1.65
C PHE A 203 4.61 -3.27 -2.89
N ALA A 204 5.86 -3.73 -2.84
CA ALA A 204 6.49 -4.43 -3.95
C ALA A 204 5.73 -5.72 -4.36
N ILE A 205 5.31 -6.52 -3.38
CA ILE A 205 4.60 -7.78 -3.64
C ILE A 205 3.26 -7.53 -4.33
N ILE A 206 2.45 -6.62 -3.80
CA ILE A 206 1.12 -6.33 -4.37
C ILE A 206 1.24 -5.71 -5.77
N MET A 207 2.21 -4.82 -5.96
CA MET A 207 2.55 -4.26 -7.26
C MET A 207 2.86 -5.33 -8.30
N ILE A 208 3.73 -6.28 -7.94
CA ILE A 208 4.11 -7.40 -8.79
C ILE A 208 2.90 -8.30 -9.03
N MET A 209 2.09 -8.61 -8.02
CA MET A 209 0.89 -9.44 -8.16
C MET A 209 -0.14 -8.84 -9.12
N ALA A 210 -0.44 -7.54 -8.98
CA ALA A 210 -1.35 -6.84 -9.88
C ALA A 210 -0.81 -6.82 -11.32
N THR A 211 0.48 -6.55 -11.49
CA THR A 211 1.12 -6.53 -12.81
C THR A 211 1.18 -7.93 -13.44
N MET A 212 1.48 -8.96 -12.64
CA MET A 212 1.44 -10.37 -13.04
C MET A 212 0.06 -10.76 -13.57
N TYR A 213 -1.02 -10.29 -12.93
CA TYR A 213 -2.39 -10.60 -13.32
C TYR A 213 -2.73 -10.09 -14.71
N TYR A 214 -2.32 -8.86 -15.00
CA TYR A 214 -2.60 -8.19 -16.27
C TYR A 214 -1.68 -8.62 -17.41
N PHE A 215 -0.40 -8.89 -17.15
CA PHE A 215 0.56 -9.24 -18.21
C PHE A 215 0.79 -10.73 -18.43
N THR A 216 0.49 -11.59 -17.45
CA THR A 216 0.87 -13.01 -17.54
C THR A 216 -0.32 -13.93 -17.26
N ASN A 217 -0.26 -15.14 -17.82
CA ASN A 217 -1.15 -16.24 -17.44
C ASN A 217 -0.64 -17.01 -16.21
N MET A 218 0.43 -16.53 -15.54
CA MET A 218 1.07 -17.24 -14.44
C MET A 218 0.21 -17.26 -13.17
N LEU A 219 -0.77 -16.38 -13.04
CA LEU A 219 -1.71 -16.39 -11.92
C LEU A 219 -2.82 -17.44 -12.14
N ARG A 220 -2.43 -18.72 -12.16
CA ARG A 220 -3.35 -19.80 -11.79
C ARG A 220 -3.64 -19.69 -10.29
N PHE A 221 -4.84 -20.07 -9.83
CA PHE A 221 -5.23 -20.02 -8.41
C PHE A 221 -4.13 -20.58 -7.48
N ARG A 222 -3.48 -21.68 -7.88
CA ARG A 222 -2.32 -22.28 -7.19
C ARG A 222 -1.14 -21.32 -6.99
N ASN A 223 -0.79 -20.51 -7.99
CA ASN A 223 0.36 -19.61 -7.95
C ASN A 223 0.02 -18.31 -7.20
N VAL A 224 -1.24 -17.84 -7.27
CA VAL A 224 -1.73 -16.75 -6.41
C VAL A 224 -1.70 -17.18 -4.95
N LEU A 225 -2.16 -18.39 -4.65
CA LEU A 225 -2.12 -18.97 -3.30
C LEU A 225 -0.67 -19.16 -2.84
N LEU A 226 0.25 -19.64 -3.70
CA LEU A 226 1.68 -19.75 -3.39
C LEU A 226 2.36 -18.40 -3.15
N ILE A 227 2.09 -17.38 -3.98
CA ILE A 227 2.65 -16.03 -3.81
C ILE A 227 2.05 -15.36 -2.57
N THR A 228 0.76 -15.55 -2.33
CA THR A 228 0.09 -15.05 -1.12
C THR A 228 0.65 -15.76 0.11
N ILE A 229 0.80 -17.08 0.10
CA ILE A 229 1.41 -17.84 1.21
C ILE A 229 2.86 -17.45 1.39
N VAL A 230 3.68 -17.33 0.35
CA VAL A 230 5.09 -16.91 0.48
C VAL A 230 5.19 -15.47 0.95
N GLY A 231 4.37 -14.56 0.41
CA GLY A 231 4.30 -13.17 0.87
C GLY A 231 3.85 -13.07 2.33
N PHE A 232 2.83 -13.83 2.71
CA PHE A 232 2.37 -13.96 4.08
C PHE A 232 3.44 -14.62 4.96
N SER A 233 4.12 -15.67 4.51
CA SER A 233 5.24 -16.32 5.21
C SER A 233 6.48 -15.44 5.30
N ILE A 234 6.68 -14.44 4.44
CA ILE A 234 7.76 -13.46 4.57
C ILE A 234 7.33 -12.37 5.55
N MET A 235 6.12 -11.82 5.41
CA MET A 235 5.57 -10.78 6.30
C MET A 235 5.39 -11.31 7.73
N PHE A 236 4.89 -12.54 7.87
CA PHE A 236 4.76 -13.26 9.13
C PHE A 236 6.03 -13.99 9.51
N GLY A 237 6.91 -14.41 8.60
CA GLY A 237 8.21 -15.04 8.93
C GLY A 237 9.13 -14.11 9.71
N MET A 238 9.17 -12.84 9.30
CA MET A 238 9.80 -11.75 10.05
C MET A 238 9.12 -11.50 11.42
N THR A 239 7.88 -11.97 11.59
CA THR A 239 7.12 -11.99 12.84
C THR A 239 7.27 -13.31 13.60
N PHE A 240 7.62 -14.43 12.93
CA PHE A 240 7.75 -15.76 13.52
C PHE A 240 9.05 -15.93 14.30
N ILE A 241 10.10 -15.18 13.94
CA ILE A 241 11.26 -14.97 14.85
C ILE A 241 10.78 -14.40 16.21
N ARG A 242 9.59 -13.80 16.25
CA ARG A 242 8.88 -13.35 17.46
C ARG A 242 7.67 -14.21 17.85
N LEU A 243 7.19 -15.24 17.14
CA LEU A 243 5.97 -15.97 17.54
C LEU A 243 6.28 -17.26 18.30
N THR A 244 7.03 -17.16 19.38
CA THR A 244 6.84 -18.10 20.50
C THR A 244 5.46 -17.85 21.10
N GLY A 245 4.79 -18.90 21.61
CA GLY A 245 3.47 -18.76 22.25
C GLY A 245 3.42 -17.66 23.31
N THR A 246 4.55 -17.35 23.93
CA THR A 246 4.75 -16.24 24.87
C THR A 246 4.50 -14.85 24.26
N ILE A 247 4.93 -14.57 23.03
CA ILE A 247 4.73 -13.26 22.41
C ILE A 247 3.31 -13.12 21.86
N ALA A 248 2.72 -14.21 21.33
CA ALA A 248 1.31 -14.20 20.96
C ALA A 248 0.43 -13.90 22.18
N ASN A 249 0.73 -14.53 23.32
CA ASN A 249 0.07 -14.24 24.60
C ASN A 249 0.36 -12.81 25.09
N TYR A 250 1.59 -12.32 24.95
CA TYR A 250 1.93 -10.93 25.29
C TYR A 250 1.09 -9.94 24.48
N LEU A 251 1.03 -10.11 23.15
CA LEU A 251 0.21 -9.28 22.28
C LEU A 251 -1.28 -9.39 22.63
N TYR A 252 -1.77 -10.59 22.96
CA TYR A 252 -3.13 -10.81 23.45
C TYR A 252 -3.46 -9.95 24.68
N TYR A 253 -2.61 -9.97 25.71
CA TYR A 253 -2.85 -9.18 26.92
C TYR A 253 -2.67 -7.68 26.66
N LEU A 254 -1.66 -7.30 25.87
CA LEU A 254 -1.40 -5.93 25.48
C LEU A 254 -2.56 -5.31 24.68
N SER A 255 -3.24 -6.14 23.87
CA SER A 255 -4.41 -5.78 23.06
C SER A 255 -5.74 -5.81 23.82
N ASP A 256 -5.70 -6.27 25.08
CA ASP A 256 -6.87 -6.41 25.95
C ASP A 256 -8.03 -7.17 25.29
N MET A 257 -7.73 -8.37 24.80
CA MET A 257 -8.68 -9.21 24.06
C MET A 257 -9.74 -9.87 24.96
N LYS A 258 -10.96 -10.02 24.42
CA LYS A 258 -12.13 -10.60 25.11
C LYS A 258 -12.32 -12.10 24.89
N PHE A 259 -11.71 -12.70 23.85
CA PHE A 259 -11.84 -14.13 23.55
C PHE A 259 -10.78 -14.99 24.28
N SER A 260 -10.88 -16.32 24.30
CA SER A 260 -9.89 -17.17 25.00
C SER A 260 -8.45 -17.02 24.48
N VAL A 261 -7.45 -16.96 25.37
CA VAL A 261 -6.01 -16.90 25.04
C VAL A 261 -5.54 -18.02 24.10
N LYS A 262 -6.27 -19.15 24.03
CA LYS A 262 -6.02 -20.24 23.07
C LYS A 262 -6.00 -19.74 21.62
N TYR A 263 -6.70 -18.65 21.34
CA TYR A 263 -6.80 -18.02 20.02
C TYR A 263 -5.90 -16.79 19.88
N ALA A 264 -4.91 -16.60 20.76
CA ALA A 264 -4.04 -15.43 20.81
C ALA A 264 -3.34 -15.12 19.48
N PHE A 265 -3.11 -16.12 18.62
CA PHE A 265 -2.51 -15.93 17.30
C PHE A 265 -3.35 -15.05 16.36
N PHE A 266 -4.67 -14.94 16.57
CA PHE A 266 -5.54 -14.05 15.80
C PHE A 266 -5.42 -12.59 16.23
N THR A 267 -4.82 -12.30 17.39
CA THR A 267 -4.78 -10.95 17.98
C THR A 267 -4.10 -9.95 17.05
N GLU A 268 -2.86 -10.20 16.65
CA GLU A 268 -2.08 -9.27 15.84
C GLU A 268 -2.76 -8.94 14.49
N PRO A 269 -3.16 -9.93 13.66
CA PRO A 269 -3.81 -9.62 12.39
C PRO A 269 -5.18 -8.94 12.57
N TYR A 270 -5.92 -9.25 13.63
CA TYR A 270 -7.19 -8.58 13.93
C TYR A 270 -6.98 -7.12 14.33
N MET A 271 -6.13 -6.88 15.35
CA MET A 271 -5.86 -5.53 15.88
C MET A 271 -5.23 -4.62 14.83
N TYR A 272 -4.39 -5.17 13.94
CA TYR A 272 -3.78 -4.42 12.84
C TYR A 272 -4.81 -3.82 11.87
N VAL A 273 -5.99 -4.43 11.73
CA VAL A 273 -7.07 -3.90 10.89
C VAL A 273 -7.97 -2.96 11.71
N VAL A 274 -8.50 -3.44 12.83
CA VAL A 274 -9.59 -2.76 13.53
C VAL A 274 -9.15 -1.46 14.20
N MET A 275 -7.91 -1.40 14.71
CA MET A 275 -7.46 -0.23 15.45
C MET A 275 -7.34 1.02 14.57
N ASN A 276 -7.13 0.90 13.26
CA ASN A 276 -7.12 2.06 12.37
C ASN A 276 -8.48 2.76 12.32
N LEU A 277 -9.55 1.95 12.29
CA LEU A 277 -10.93 2.44 12.24
C LEU A 277 -11.35 2.98 13.61
N GLU A 278 -10.98 2.30 14.69
CA GLU A 278 -11.25 2.76 16.07
C GLU A 278 -10.52 4.08 16.37
N ASN A 279 -9.23 4.18 16.01
CA ASN A 279 -8.47 5.42 16.16
C ASN A 279 -9.05 6.54 15.30
N PHE A 280 -9.46 6.26 14.06
CA PHE A 280 -10.16 7.24 13.23
C PHE A 280 -11.44 7.73 13.93
N SER A 281 -12.31 6.81 14.35
CA SER A 281 -13.58 7.13 15.01
C SER A 281 -13.39 7.95 16.29
N HIS A 282 -12.41 7.59 17.10
CA HIS A 282 -12.10 8.31 18.34
C HIS A 282 -11.50 9.70 18.07
N ALA A 283 -10.58 9.81 17.11
CA ALA A 283 -9.91 11.07 16.80
C ALA A 283 -10.86 12.07 16.14
N VAL A 284 -11.71 11.67 15.19
CA VAL A 284 -12.61 12.62 14.51
C VAL A 284 -13.55 13.36 15.46
N ASN A 285 -13.95 12.72 16.58
CA ASN A 285 -14.79 13.35 17.61
C ASN A 285 -14.04 14.39 18.47
N LYS A 286 -12.70 14.35 18.50
CA LYS A 286 -11.88 15.11 19.46
C LYS A 286 -10.96 16.14 18.81
N ILE A 287 -10.75 16.06 17.49
CA ILE A 287 -9.97 17.06 16.76
C ILE A 287 -10.72 18.39 16.79
N GLU A 288 -10.09 19.37 17.45
CA GLU A 288 -10.56 20.76 17.50
C GLU A 288 -9.75 21.68 16.56
N ASN A 289 -8.47 21.36 16.33
CA ASN A 289 -7.55 22.16 15.53
C ASN A 289 -7.16 21.43 14.25
N PHE A 290 -7.33 22.11 13.11
CA PHE A 290 -6.97 21.59 11.81
C PHE A 290 -5.48 21.81 11.47
N ALA A 291 -4.92 20.92 10.66
CA ALA A 291 -3.54 20.98 10.19
C ALA A 291 -3.38 21.75 8.85
N TYR A 292 -4.47 22.29 8.30
CA TYR A 292 -4.52 23.22 7.17
C TYR A 292 -3.73 22.80 5.92
N GLY A 293 -3.67 21.50 5.66
CA GLY A 293 -3.06 20.91 4.46
C GLY A 293 -1.65 20.37 4.67
N LEU A 294 -1.06 20.56 5.85
CA LEU A 294 0.27 20.05 6.19
C LEU A 294 0.35 18.53 6.00
N LEU A 295 -0.71 17.80 6.35
CA LEU A 295 -0.70 16.33 6.36
C LEU A 295 -1.04 15.73 4.99
N SER A 296 -1.98 16.35 4.28
CA SER A 296 -2.42 15.97 2.94
C SER A 296 -1.32 16.18 1.91
N PHE A 297 -0.50 17.22 2.12
CA PHE A 297 0.64 17.55 1.28
C PHE A 297 1.97 17.32 2.00
N ASP A 298 2.02 16.36 2.91
CA ASP A 298 3.21 16.03 3.72
C ASP A 298 4.47 15.91 2.87
N PHE A 299 4.38 15.27 1.70
CA PHE A 299 5.50 15.14 0.77
C PHE A 299 6.10 16.48 0.31
N ILE A 300 5.29 17.52 0.09
CA ILE A 300 5.76 18.86 -0.33
C ILE A 300 6.54 19.50 0.81
N PHE A 301 5.96 19.49 2.00
CA PHE A 301 6.57 20.09 3.18
C PHE A 301 7.82 19.32 3.63
N ALA A 302 7.82 18.00 3.49
CA ALA A 302 8.99 17.16 3.75
C ALA A 302 10.14 17.50 2.81
N ILE A 303 9.91 17.67 1.50
CA ILE A 303 10.96 18.06 0.54
C ILE A 303 11.51 19.45 0.88
N SER A 304 10.64 20.39 1.26
CA SER A 304 11.07 21.76 1.61
C SER A 304 11.82 21.87 2.94
N GLY A 305 11.80 20.83 3.78
CA GLY A 305 12.30 20.88 5.16
C GLY A 305 11.40 21.63 6.14
N LEU A 306 10.29 22.23 5.67
CA LEU A 306 9.38 23.03 6.50
C LEU A 306 8.45 22.21 7.37
N LYS A 307 8.32 20.89 7.11
CA LYS A 307 7.39 20.00 7.81
C LYS A 307 7.43 20.17 9.34
N HIS A 308 8.62 20.04 9.93
CA HIS A 308 8.78 20.09 11.39
C HIS A 308 8.52 21.49 11.95
N ILE A 309 8.97 22.52 11.24
CA ILE A 309 8.80 23.92 11.65
C ILE A 309 7.31 24.29 11.69
N ILE A 310 6.56 23.95 10.63
CA ILE A 310 5.13 24.25 10.55
C ILE A 310 4.35 23.40 11.57
N ALA A 311 4.70 22.12 11.73
CA ALA A 311 4.07 21.26 12.73
C ALA A 311 4.25 21.79 14.16
N GLU A 312 5.44 22.27 14.50
CA GLU A 312 5.74 22.88 15.80
C GLU A 312 4.98 24.20 15.98
N TYR A 313 4.98 25.06 14.96
CA TYR A 313 4.23 26.32 14.97
C TYR A 313 2.73 26.12 15.21
N LEU A 314 2.14 25.12 14.54
CA LEU A 314 0.73 24.75 14.69
C LEU A 314 0.46 23.88 15.94
N ARG A 315 1.50 23.51 16.70
CA ARG A 315 1.43 22.64 17.89
C ARG A 315 0.69 21.33 17.62
N LEU A 316 0.93 20.74 16.45
CA LEU A 316 0.28 19.50 16.05
C LEU A 316 0.92 18.31 16.79
N PRO A 317 0.14 17.53 17.56
CA PRO A 317 0.64 16.30 18.16
C PRO A 317 0.97 15.27 17.07
N GLU A 318 2.00 14.44 17.24
CA GLU A 318 2.36 13.44 16.21
C GLU A 318 1.25 12.38 16.01
N PHE A 319 0.63 11.92 17.10
CA PHE A 319 -0.45 10.94 17.08
C PHE A 319 -1.65 11.43 17.91
N PRO A 320 -2.56 12.26 17.34
CA PRO A 320 -3.67 12.85 18.09
C PRO A 320 -4.73 11.83 18.49
N HIS A 321 -5.09 11.83 19.79
CA HIS A 321 -6.24 11.07 20.29
C HIS A 321 -6.21 9.58 19.90
N LEU A 322 -5.07 8.92 20.07
CA LEU A 322 -5.02 7.45 20.03
C LEU A 322 -5.81 6.87 21.20
N ILE A 323 -6.44 5.70 20.97
CA ILE A 323 -7.04 4.92 22.07
C ILE A 323 -5.94 4.28 22.91
N THR A 324 -4.86 3.85 22.28
CA THR A 324 -3.69 3.26 22.93
C THR A 324 -2.44 3.55 22.11
N ASN A 325 -1.32 3.79 22.80
CA ASN A 325 -0.03 4.10 22.16
C ASN A 325 0.57 2.89 21.40
N ASN A 326 0.05 1.69 21.64
CA ASN A 326 0.53 0.48 20.99
C ASN A 326 0.07 0.34 19.53
N TYR A 327 -1.00 1.03 19.16
CA TYR A 327 -1.58 1.01 17.81
C TYR A 327 -1.74 2.45 17.33
N ASN A 328 -0.74 2.95 16.61
CA ASN A 328 -0.57 4.37 16.31
C ASN A 328 -0.97 4.77 14.87
N THR A 329 -1.77 3.95 14.20
CA THR A 329 -2.17 4.17 12.81
C THR A 329 -3.66 4.48 12.70
N TYR A 330 -4.01 5.18 11.63
CA TYR A 330 -5.36 5.58 11.26
C TYR A 330 -5.68 5.09 9.85
N THR A 331 -6.95 5.21 9.45
CA THR A 331 -7.34 5.01 8.06
C THR A 331 -6.70 6.06 7.15
N MET A 332 -6.62 5.79 5.84
CA MET A 332 -6.08 6.75 4.88
C MET A 332 -6.84 8.09 4.87
N PHE A 333 -8.09 8.10 5.34
CA PHE A 333 -8.97 9.27 5.31
C PHE A 333 -8.70 10.25 6.45
N PHE A 334 -8.03 9.82 7.52
CA PHE A 334 -7.86 10.63 8.72
C PHE A 334 -7.15 11.96 8.44
N VAL A 335 -6.10 11.95 7.61
CA VAL A 335 -5.35 13.17 7.28
C VAL A 335 -6.21 14.21 6.57
N TYR A 336 -7.13 13.79 5.70
CA TYR A 336 -8.01 14.71 4.98
C TYR A 336 -9.03 15.36 5.94
N TYR A 337 -9.51 14.59 6.93
CA TYR A 337 -10.34 15.16 7.99
C TYR A 337 -9.55 16.11 8.87
N TRP A 338 -8.34 15.74 9.27
CA TRP A 338 -7.57 16.57 10.18
C TRP A 338 -7.06 17.85 9.50
N ASP A 339 -6.90 17.89 8.19
CA ASP A 339 -6.57 19.14 7.49
C ASP A 339 -7.79 20.03 7.20
N TYR A 340 -8.93 19.45 6.83
CA TYR A 340 -10.05 20.20 6.23
C TYR A 340 -11.44 19.81 6.74
N GLY A 341 -11.51 19.00 7.80
CA GLY A 341 -12.77 18.48 8.36
C GLY A 341 -13.59 17.68 7.34
N VAL A 342 -14.91 17.85 7.40
CA VAL A 342 -15.87 17.17 6.53
C VAL A 342 -15.58 17.44 5.05
N PHE A 343 -15.14 18.66 4.71
CA PHE A 343 -14.83 19.02 3.33
C PHE A 343 -13.68 18.19 2.77
N GLY A 344 -12.64 17.92 3.57
CA GLY A 344 -11.53 17.06 3.17
C GLY A 344 -11.96 15.62 2.92
N LEU A 345 -12.84 15.09 3.78
CA LEU A 345 -13.41 13.75 3.62
C LEU A 345 -14.29 13.60 2.38
N PHE A 346 -14.87 14.69 1.89
CA PHE A 346 -15.57 14.68 0.62
C PHE A 346 -14.61 14.79 -0.57
N LEU A 347 -13.80 15.85 -0.59
CA LEU A 347 -13.04 16.26 -1.77
C LEU A 347 -11.92 15.29 -2.14
N PHE A 348 -11.06 14.92 -1.19
CA PHE A 348 -9.87 14.11 -1.49
C PHE A 348 -10.22 12.67 -1.86
N PRO A 349 -11.08 11.95 -1.10
CA PRO A 349 -11.52 10.61 -1.50
C PRO A 349 -12.20 10.61 -2.88
N LEU A 350 -13.01 11.63 -3.19
CA LEU A 350 -13.63 11.78 -4.51
C LEU A 350 -12.59 11.85 -5.63
N PHE A 351 -11.61 12.75 -5.51
CA PHE A 351 -10.54 12.88 -6.51
C PHE A 351 -9.70 11.62 -6.66
N ILE A 352 -9.36 10.96 -5.55
CA ILE A 352 -8.59 9.71 -5.56
C ILE A 352 -9.40 8.62 -6.27
N GLY A 353 -10.71 8.51 -5.99
CA GLY A 353 -11.61 7.60 -6.68
C GLY A 353 -11.63 7.83 -8.20
N ILE A 354 -11.77 9.10 -8.62
CA ILE A 354 -11.71 9.50 -10.04
C ILE A 354 -10.38 9.08 -10.66
N LEU A 355 -9.26 9.43 -10.01
CA LEU A 355 -7.91 9.13 -10.50
C LEU A 355 -7.71 7.63 -10.73
N PHE A 356 -8.05 6.80 -9.75
CA PHE A 356 -7.82 5.37 -9.79
C PHE A 356 -8.64 4.70 -10.89
N THR A 357 -9.92 5.09 -11.00
CA THR A 357 -10.80 4.53 -12.03
C THR A 357 -10.46 5.05 -13.41
N HIS A 358 -9.98 6.29 -13.53
CA HIS A 358 -9.48 6.82 -14.80
C HIS A 358 -8.32 5.97 -15.32
N PHE A 359 -7.32 5.69 -14.47
CA PHE A 359 -6.19 4.84 -14.86
C PHE A 359 -6.61 3.40 -15.13
N TYR A 360 -7.59 2.85 -14.40
CA TYR A 360 -8.19 1.56 -14.72
C TYR A 360 -8.73 1.52 -16.15
N TYR A 361 -9.60 2.45 -16.52
CA TYR A 361 -10.17 2.48 -17.86
C TYR A 361 -9.13 2.82 -18.93
N LYS A 362 -8.17 3.70 -18.64
CA LYS A 362 -7.06 4.01 -19.54
C LYS A 362 -6.23 2.76 -19.83
N MET A 363 -5.86 2.00 -18.80
CA MET A 363 -5.18 0.70 -18.93
C MET A 363 -6.01 -0.29 -19.77
N ARG A 364 -7.33 -0.34 -19.54
CA ARG A 364 -8.23 -1.25 -20.27
C ARG A 364 -8.52 -0.79 -21.70
N LYS A 365 -8.32 0.47 -22.08
CA LYS A 365 -8.59 0.98 -23.45
C LYS A 365 -7.34 1.09 -24.29
N THR A 366 -6.31 1.71 -23.72
CA THR A 366 -5.02 1.99 -24.35
C THR A 366 -3.93 1.38 -23.45
N PRO A 367 -3.79 0.05 -23.46
CA PRO A 367 -2.83 -0.61 -22.59
C PRO A 367 -1.43 -0.10 -22.88
N SER A 368 -0.69 0.19 -21.82
CA SER A 368 0.72 0.55 -21.80
C SER A 368 1.36 0.02 -20.53
N LEU A 369 2.67 -0.24 -20.57
CA LEU A 369 3.50 -0.57 -19.42
C LEU A 369 3.28 0.44 -18.30
N ASN A 370 3.24 1.74 -18.63
CA ASN A 370 2.97 2.79 -17.66
C ASN A 370 1.57 2.67 -17.03
N THR A 371 0.51 2.53 -17.83
CA THR A 371 -0.86 2.45 -17.28
C THR A 371 -1.07 1.24 -16.39
N VAL A 372 -0.47 0.08 -16.73
CA VAL A 372 -0.53 -1.12 -15.88
C VAL A 372 0.26 -0.90 -14.59
N ALA A 373 1.48 -0.36 -14.68
CA ALA A 373 2.28 -0.05 -13.50
C ALA A 373 1.56 0.92 -12.55
N MET A 374 1.01 2.01 -13.07
CA MET A 374 0.25 2.98 -12.28
C MET A 374 -1.00 2.38 -11.65
N TYR A 375 -1.74 1.56 -12.39
CA TYR A 375 -2.92 0.90 -11.82
C TYR A 375 -2.56 -0.15 -10.76
N SER A 376 -1.42 -0.83 -10.90
CA SER A 376 -0.88 -1.69 -9.85
C SER A 376 -0.57 -0.92 -8.56
N ILE A 377 -0.07 0.34 -8.67
CA ILE A 377 0.19 1.20 -7.50
C ILE A 377 -1.13 1.51 -6.81
N PHE A 378 -2.14 1.90 -7.58
CA PHE A 378 -3.46 2.21 -7.04
C PHE A 378 -4.16 0.99 -6.44
N THR A 379 -3.90 -0.21 -6.98
CA THR A 379 -4.36 -1.47 -6.38
C THR A 379 -3.80 -1.65 -4.97
N PHE A 380 -2.50 -1.35 -4.77
CA PHE A 380 -1.92 -1.35 -3.42
C PHE A 380 -2.59 -0.32 -2.50
N VAL A 381 -2.80 0.91 -2.98
CA VAL A 381 -3.47 1.95 -2.18
C VAL A 381 -4.89 1.55 -1.77
N ILE A 382 -5.67 0.94 -2.69
CA ILE A 382 -7.00 0.43 -2.38
C ILE A 382 -6.94 -0.69 -1.32
N LEU A 383 -6.02 -1.65 -1.47
CA LEU A 383 -5.87 -2.74 -0.51
C LEU A 383 -5.45 -2.26 0.88
N PHE A 384 -4.66 -1.19 0.94
CA PHE A 384 -4.16 -0.59 2.19
C PHE A 384 -4.98 0.63 2.63
N SER A 385 -6.14 0.93 2.03
CA SER A 385 -6.91 2.15 2.35
C SER A 385 -7.48 2.19 3.77
N PHE A 386 -7.73 1.02 4.35
CA PHE A 386 -8.12 0.91 5.76
C PHE A 386 -6.95 1.25 6.71
N PHE A 387 -5.73 1.26 6.18
CA PHE A 387 -4.48 1.55 6.84
C PHE A 387 -3.97 2.93 6.36
N VAL A 388 -2.86 3.40 6.93
CA VAL A 388 -2.22 4.73 6.80
C VAL A 388 -2.41 5.51 5.47
N PRO A 389 -2.30 6.86 5.48
CA PRO A 389 -2.45 7.72 4.30
C PRO A 389 -1.26 7.64 3.32
N VAL A 390 -1.09 6.49 2.67
CA VAL A 390 0.08 6.18 1.84
C VAL A 390 0.39 7.22 0.76
N MET A 391 -0.64 7.87 0.21
CA MET A 391 -0.53 8.85 -0.87
C MET A 391 0.14 10.17 -0.44
N THR A 392 0.21 10.45 0.87
CA THR A 392 0.83 11.69 1.38
C THR A 392 2.31 11.51 1.67
N PHE A 393 2.78 10.27 1.83
CA PHE A 393 4.17 9.97 2.20
C PHE A 393 5.13 10.30 1.07
N LEU A 394 6.17 11.10 1.39
CA LEU A 394 7.20 11.51 0.44
C LEU A 394 7.82 10.33 -0.31
N HIS A 395 8.21 9.29 0.42
CA HIS A 395 8.83 8.11 -0.16
C HIS A 395 7.91 7.34 -1.11
N PHE A 396 6.60 7.29 -0.82
CA PHE A 396 5.62 6.66 -1.70
C PHE A 396 5.42 7.47 -2.99
N VAL A 397 5.30 8.79 -2.86
CA VAL A 397 5.20 9.71 -4.01
C VAL A 397 6.47 9.62 -4.87
N PHE A 398 7.65 9.57 -4.26
CA PHE A 398 8.93 9.40 -4.94
C PHE A 398 8.99 8.09 -5.74
N ASN A 399 8.63 6.95 -5.13
CA ASN A 399 8.57 5.67 -5.84
C ASN A 399 7.54 5.70 -6.98
N THR A 400 6.37 6.30 -6.76
CA THR A 400 5.34 6.44 -7.79
C THR A 400 5.86 7.25 -8.98
N PHE A 401 6.56 8.37 -8.72
CA PHE A 401 7.18 9.19 -9.74
C PHE A 401 8.29 8.47 -10.51
N LEU A 402 9.16 7.71 -9.82
CA LEU A 402 10.19 6.89 -10.45
C LEU A 402 9.57 5.85 -11.40
N ILE A 403 8.58 5.10 -10.92
CA ILE A 403 7.87 4.09 -11.71
C ILE A 403 7.18 4.74 -12.92
N TYR A 404 6.48 5.84 -12.71
CA TYR A 404 5.81 6.58 -13.79
C TYR A 404 6.80 7.02 -14.88
N SER A 405 7.88 7.69 -14.48
CA SER A 405 8.83 8.32 -15.40
C SER A 405 9.62 7.28 -16.21
N ILE A 406 10.13 6.24 -15.54
CA ILE A 406 10.94 5.20 -16.17
C ILE A 406 10.09 4.38 -17.14
N THR A 407 8.86 4.01 -16.75
CA THR A 407 7.97 3.21 -17.63
C THR A 407 7.57 3.96 -18.90
N ILE A 408 7.29 5.27 -18.81
CA ILE A 408 7.04 6.10 -20.01
C ILE A 408 8.27 6.19 -20.89
N HIS A 409 9.45 6.42 -20.31
CA HIS A 409 10.66 6.62 -21.08
C HIS A 409 11.08 5.36 -21.87
N ILE A 410 10.94 4.20 -21.24
CA ILE A 410 11.19 2.89 -21.88
C ILE A 410 10.24 2.64 -23.05
N GLU A 411 8.99 3.11 -22.98
CA GLU A 411 8.02 3.01 -24.08
C GLU A 411 8.26 4.03 -25.19
N ALA A 412 8.70 5.25 -24.86
CA ALA A 412 8.83 6.36 -25.80
C ALA A 412 10.04 6.20 -26.75
N GLN A 413 11.22 5.85 -26.22
CA GLN A 413 12.46 5.82 -27.02
C GLN A 413 12.50 4.75 -28.12
N GLN A 414 11.58 3.78 -28.09
CA GLN A 414 11.50 2.78 -29.14
C GLN A 414 10.59 3.20 -30.31
N LYS A 415 9.63 4.11 -30.07
CA LYS A 415 8.83 4.69 -31.17
C LYS A 415 9.62 5.65 -32.05
N SER A 416 10.76 6.15 -31.57
CA SER A 416 11.67 7.03 -32.32
C SER A 416 12.80 6.29 -33.04
N SER A 417 12.93 4.98 -32.85
CA SER A 417 13.94 4.13 -33.53
C SER A 417 13.37 3.33 -34.70
N HIS A 418 12.11 3.60 -35.07
CA HIS A 418 11.45 3.21 -36.32
C HIS A 418 11.06 4.49 -37.05
#